data_AF-A0A4S0J9P6-F1
#
_entry.id   AF-A0A4S0J9P6-F1
#
_cell.length_a   1.000
_cell.length_b   1.000
_cell.length_c   1.000
_cell.angle_alpha   90.00
_cell.angle_beta   90.00
_cell.angle_gamma   90.00
#
_symmetry.space_group_name_H-M   'P 1'
#
loop_
_entity.id
_entity.type
_entity.pdbx_description
1 polymer ?
#
loop_
_entity_poly.entity_id
_entity_poly.type
_entity_poly.pdbx_seq_one_letter_code
_entity_poly.pdbx_strand_id
1 'polypeptide(L)'
;MIDSGFETTSLRMNLLLLVSFQAPAADVDRIMDAVVAIAPLAMGKYDRNAYQSAHGIERYRPLEGAAAGAETELRRRPGTVEVSFELPDDQALAPRVLEAIFQAHSYQ
;
A
#
# COMPACT_ATOMS: atom_id res chain seq x y z
N MET A 1 7.90 -32.48 6.67
CA MET A 1 6.65 -33.23 6.93
C MET A 1 5.95 -32.55 8.08
N ILE A 2 4.75 -32.04 7.84
CA ILE A 2 3.85 -31.47 8.85
C ILE A 2 2.87 -32.61 9.19
N ASP A 3 3.36 -33.65 9.87
CA ASP A 3 2.54 -34.85 10.10
C ASP A 3 1.67 -34.74 11.36
N SER A 4 1.85 -33.67 12.16
CA SER A 4 0.95 -33.29 13.23
C SER A 4 0.68 -31.79 13.16
N GLY A 5 -0.56 -31.41 12.84
CA GLY A 5 -1.05 -30.05 13.03
C GLY A 5 -1.13 -29.70 14.52
N PHE A 6 -1.43 -28.44 14.83
CA PHE A 6 -1.74 -28.01 16.19
C PHE A 6 -3.25 -28.07 16.42
N GLU A 7 -3.68 -28.34 17.66
CA GLU A 7 -5.10 -28.23 18.03
C GLU A 7 -5.54 -26.78 17.85
N THR A 8 -6.51 -26.56 16.97
CA THR A 8 -7.10 -25.25 16.73
C THR A 8 -8.49 -25.19 17.35
N THR A 9 -8.83 -24.09 18.00
CA THR A 9 -10.24 -23.74 18.24
C THR A 9 -10.97 -23.56 16.90
N SER A 10 -12.30 -23.53 16.91
CA SER A 10 -13.08 -23.17 15.70
C SER A 10 -12.58 -21.85 15.11
N LEU A 11 -12.12 -21.90 13.86
CA LEU A 11 -11.58 -20.76 13.12
C LEU A 11 -12.55 -20.31 12.02
N ARG A 12 -12.53 -19.00 11.72
CA ARG A 12 -13.23 -18.41 10.58
C ARG A 12 -12.21 -17.76 9.67
N MET A 13 -12.20 -18.17 8.41
CA MET A 13 -11.44 -17.49 7.36
C MET A 13 -12.32 -16.39 6.75
N ASN A 14 -11.78 -15.18 6.64
CA ASN A 14 -12.44 -14.07 5.95
C ASN A 14 -11.58 -13.68 4.75
N LEU A 15 -12.23 -13.42 3.61
CA LEU A 15 -11.56 -12.86 2.46
C LEU A 15 -11.33 -11.36 2.68
N LEU A 16 -10.11 -10.91 2.41
CA LEU A 16 -9.71 -9.51 2.49
C LEU A 16 -9.03 -9.11 1.18
N LEU A 17 -9.05 -7.82 0.89
CA LEU A 17 -8.31 -7.21 -0.19
C LEU A 17 -6.92 -6.83 0.34
N LEU A 18 -5.87 -7.28 -0.36
CA LEU A 18 -4.52 -6.79 -0.13
C LEU A 18 -4.28 -5.55 -0.99
N VAL A 19 -4.20 -4.39 -0.35
CA VAL A 19 -3.85 -3.14 -1.01
C VAL A 19 -2.33 -2.99 -0.95
N SER A 20 -1.71 -2.68 -2.08
CA SER A 20 -0.28 -2.35 -2.15
C SER A 20 -0.06 -1.12 -3.01
N PHE A 21 0.89 -0.27 -2.61
CA PHE A 21 1.33 0.89 -3.38
C PHE A 21 2.82 1.15 -3.16
N GLN A 22 3.43 1.86 -4.11
CA GLN A 22 4.84 2.24 -4.06
C GLN A 22 4.95 3.75 -4.01
N ALA A 23 5.65 4.29 -3.02
CA ALA A 23 5.80 5.73 -2.80
C ALA A 23 7.21 6.08 -2.36
N PRO A 24 7.66 7.34 -2.52
CA PRO A 24 8.82 7.85 -1.78
C PRO A 24 8.59 7.64 -0.28
N ALA A 25 9.61 7.20 0.45
CA ALA A 25 9.44 6.96 1.89
C ALA A 25 8.94 8.18 2.69
N ALA A 26 9.28 9.39 2.24
CA ALA A 26 8.80 10.64 2.83
C ALA A 26 7.28 10.87 2.71
N ASP A 27 6.61 10.15 1.81
CA ASP A 27 5.16 10.25 1.62
C ASP A 27 4.37 9.26 2.48
N VAL A 28 5.03 8.24 3.05
CA VAL A 28 4.32 7.12 3.67
C VAL A 28 3.45 7.60 4.82
N ASP A 29 3.98 8.42 5.74
CA ASP A 29 3.21 8.88 6.91
C ASP A 29 1.97 9.66 6.50
N ARG A 30 2.09 10.59 5.54
CA ARG A 30 0.94 11.38 5.06
C ARG A 30 -0.09 10.55 4.31
N ILE A 31 0.34 9.55 3.54
CA ILE A 31 -0.57 8.61 2.88
C ILE A 31 -1.29 7.76 3.92
N MET A 32 -0.56 7.21 4.90
CA MET A 32 -1.12 6.37 5.94
C MET A 32 -2.07 7.16 6.84
N ASP A 33 -1.80 8.42 7.15
CA ASP A 33 -2.74 9.32 7.85
C ASP A 33 -4.07 9.45 7.08
N ALA A 34 -4.00 9.63 5.75
CA ALA A 34 -5.19 9.72 4.91
C ALA A 34 -5.97 8.39 4.85
N VAL A 35 -5.27 7.26 4.79
CA VAL A 35 -5.88 5.91 4.84
C VAL A 35 -6.59 5.69 6.18
N VAL A 36 -5.93 5.95 7.31
CA VAL A 36 -6.49 5.63 8.64
C VAL A 36 -7.63 6.53 9.05
N ALA A 37 -7.73 7.72 8.45
CA ALA A 37 -8.90 8.59 8.58
C ALA A 37 -10.18 7.96 7.98
N ILE A 38 -10.04 7.01 7.04
CA ILE A 38 -11.14 6.32 6.37
C ILE A 38 -11.31 4.89 6.92
N ALA A 39 -10.20 4.16 7.04
CA ALA A 39 -10.14 2.78 7.46
C ALA A 39 -9.08 2.63 8.57
N PRO A 40 -9.46 2.44 9.85
CA PRO A 40 -8.49 2.41 10.95
C PRO A 40 -7.43 1.29 10.91
N LEU A 41 -7.59 0.30 10.03
CA LEU A 41 -6.72 -0.87 9.90
C LEU A 41 -6.52 -1.60 11.24
N ALA A 42 -7.63 -1.86 11.93
CA ALA A 42 -7.62 -2.49 13.25
C ALA A 42 -7.42 -4.00 13.14
N MET A 43 -6.49 -4.54 13.94
CA MET A 43 -6.26 -5.97 14.14
C MET A 43 -6.10 -6.24 15.64
N GLY A 44 -7.11 -6.84 16.26
CA GLY A 44 -7.12 -7.08 17.70
C GLY A 44 -7.09 -5.77 18.50
N LYS A 45 -6.01 -5.53 19.25
CA LYS A 45 -5.80 -4.32 20.07
C LYS A 45 -4.90 -3.27 19.41
N TYR A 46 -4.63 -3.42 18.11
CA TYR A 46 -3.75 -2.54 17.35
C TYR A 46 -4.55 -1.87 16.23
N ASP A 47 -4.30 -0.60 15.97
CA ASP A 47 -4.76 0.12 14.78
C ASP A 47 -3.57 0.45 13.86
N ARG A 48 -3.85 1.03 12.70
CA ARG A 48 -2.85 1.45 11.70
C ARG A 48 -1.94 0.31 11.21
N ASN A 49 -2.44 -0.93 11.19
CA ASN A 49 -1.66 -2.09 10.75
C ASN A 49 -1.32 -2.00 9.26
N ALA A 50 -0.04 -1.93 8.95
CA ALA A 50 0.51 -1.99 7.61
C ALA A 50 1.93 -2.55 7.65
N TYR A 51 2.39 -3.04 6.50
CA TYR A 51 3.78 -3.42 6.27
C TYR A 51 4.42 -2.41 5.33
N GLN A 52 5.70 -2.09 5.57
CA GLN A 52 6.53 -1.28 4.69
C GLN A 52 7.82 -2.04 4.39
N SER A 53 8.18 -2.13 3.11
CA SER A 53 9.42 -2.76 2.67
C SER A 53 10.65 -1.90 2.95
N ALA A 54 11.84 -2.47 2.79
CA ALA A 54 13.06 -1.69 2.62
C ALA A 54 13.01 -0.83 1.34
N HIS A 55 13.87 0.17 1.26
CA HIS A 55 13.99 1.02 0.07
C HIS A 55 14.47 0.24 -1.16
N GLY A 56 13.79 0.45 -2.29
CA GLY A 56 14.16 -0.01 -3.61
C GLY A 56 14.57 1.13 -4.54
N ILE A 57 14.74 0.77 -5.82
CA ILE A 57 14.97 1.71 -6.92
C ILE A 57 13.80 1.59 -7.89
N GLU A 58 13.00 2.65 -7.99
CA GLU A 58 11.98 2.76 -9.01
C GLU A 58 12.60 3.11 -10.36
N ARG A 59 12.12 2.47 -11.43
CA ARG A 59 12.70 2.57 -12.78
C ARG A 59 11.61 2.88 -13.79
N TYR A 60 11.71 4.04 -14.43
CA TYR A 60 10.74 4.47 -15.42
C TYR A 60 11.38 5.46 -16.41
N ARG A 61 10.79 5.61 -17.58
CA ARG A 61 11.16 6.65 -18.55
C ARG A 61 9.91 7.48 -18.84
N PRO A 62 9.89 8.76 -18.44
CA PRO A 62 8.82 9.68 -18.82
C PRO A 62 8.59 9.69 -20.34
N LEU A 63 7.33 9.51 -20.75
CA LEU A 63 6.91 9.61 -22.14
C LEU A 63 6.33 11.01 -22.41
N GLU A 64 6.01 11.29 -23.68
CA GLU A 64 5.28 12.50 -24.06
C GLU A 64 3.98 12.60 -23.24
N GLY A 65 3.73 13.79 -22.66
CA GLY A 65 2.60 14.04 -21.77
C GLY A 65 2.85 13.73 -20.28
N ALA A 66 3.99 13.18 -19.89
CA ALA A 66 4.35 13.07 -18.48
C ALA A 66 4.61 14.45 -17.85
N ALA A 67 4.30 14.62 -16.56
CA ALA A 67 4.47 15.90 -15.85
C ALA A 67 5.92 16.42 -15.88
N ALA A 68 6.91 15.52 -15.95
CA ALA A 68 8.33 15.88 -16.04
C ALA A 68 8.81 16.17 -17.48
N GLY A 69 7.93 16.04 -18.49
CA GLY A 69 8.30 16.02 -19.91
C GLY A 69 8.86 14.67 -20.36
N ALA A 70 8.91 14.45 -21.68
CA ALA A 70 9.49 13.24 -22.26
C ALA A 70 11.01 13.19 -22.04
N GLU A 71 11.53 12.01 -21.70
CA GLU A 71 12.96 11.77 -21.55
C GLU A 71 13.41 10.61 -22.45
N THR A 72 14.65 10.67 -22.93
CA THR A 72 15.25 9.55 -23.68
C THR A 72 15.83 8.49 -22.73
N GLU A 73 16.34 8.94 -21.57
CA GLU A 73 17.05 8.13 -20.61
C GLU A 73 16.13 7.47 -19.57
N LEU A 74 16.56 6.31 -19.08
CA LEU A 74 15.87 5.63 -17.99
C LEU A 74 16.17 6.34 -16.66
N ARG A 75 15.12 6.83 -16.00
CA ARG A 75 15.21 7.35 -14.64
C ARG A 75 15.31 6.21 -13.63
N ARG A 76 16.16 6.41 -12.62
CA ARG A 76 16.34 5.52 -11.48
C ARG A 76 16.16 6.33 -10.21
N ARG A 77 15.01 6.20 -9.55
CA ARG A 77 14.71 6.92 -8.31
C ARG A 77 14.97 6.00 -7.12
N PRO A 78 16.01 6.26 -6.31
CA PRO A 78 16.21 5.53 -5.07
C PRO A 78 15.20 6.01 -4.01
N GLY A 79 14.99 5.20 -2.99
CA GLY A 79 14.24 5.61 -1.80
C GLY A 79 12.74 5.33 -1.86
N THR A 80 12.26 4.69 -2.94
CA THR A 80 10.88 4.20 -3.04
C THR A 80 10.71 2.97 -2.15
N VAL A 81 9.60 2.90 -1.41
CA VAL A 81 9.22 1.74 -0.60
C VAL A 81 7.88 1.21 -1.10
N GLU A 82 7.64 -0.08 -0.89
CA GLU A 82 6.31 -0.68 -1.03
C GLU A 82 5.63 -0.70 0.33
N VAL A 83 4.36 -0.30 0.35
CA VAL A 83 3.50 -0.35 1.54
C VAL A 83 2.31 -1.23 1.22
N SER A 84 1.95 -2.10 2.16
CA SER A 84 0.79 -2.99 2.01
C SER A 84 -0.03 -3.11 3.29
N PHE A 85 -1.34 -3.19 3.14
CA PHE A 85 -2.28 -3.43 4.24
C PHE A 85 -3.54 -4.13 3.74
N GLU A 86 -4.32 -4.66 4.67
CA GLU A 86 -5.54 -5.42 4.36
C GLU A 86 -6.79 -4.56 4.56
N LEU A 87 -7.76 -4.69 3.65
CA LEU A 87 -9.10 -4.12 3.78
C LEU A 87 -10.17 -5.23 3.70
N PRO A 88 -11.33 -5.05 4.34
CA PRO A 88 -12.52 -5.82 3.99
C PRO A 88 -12.78 -5.76 2.48
N ASP A 89 -13.32 -6.83 1.90
CA ASP A 89 -13.85 -6.81 0.52
C ASP A 89 -15.17 -6.04 0.46
N ASP A 90 -15.04 -4.72 0.64
CA ASP A 90 -16.10 -3.73 0.64
C ASP A 90 -15.90 -2.78 -0.55
N GLN A 91 -16.80 -2.93 -1.53
CA GLN A 91 -16.77 -2.22 -2.81
C GLN A 91 -17.04 -0.71 -2.68
N ALA A 92 -17.51 -0.23 -1.52
CA ALA A 92 -17.65 1.20 -1.23
C ALA A 92 -16.44 1.76 -0.47
N LEU A 93 -15.81 0.94 0.38
CA LEU A 93 -14.62 1.33 1.14
C LEU A 93 -13.37 1.40 0.28
N ALA A 94 -13.09 0.35 -0.51
CA ALA A 94 -11.85 0.24 -1.26
C ALA A 94 -11.59 1.42 -2.22
N PRO A 95 -12.57 1.88 -3.03
CA PRO A 95 -12.36 3.05 -3.89
C PRO A 95 -12.05 4.33 -3.11
N ARG A 96 -12.66 4.53 -1.94
CA ARG A 96 -12.39 5.71 -1.09
C ARG A 96 -10.97 5.70 -0.54
N VAL A 97 -10.49 4.52 -0.13
CA VAL A 97 -9.11 4.35 0.34
C VAL A 97 -8.12 4.57 -0.82
N LEU A 98 -8.39 4.03 -2.00
CA LEU A 98 -7.55 4.25 -3.19
C LEU A 98 -7.49 5.72 -3.60
N GLU A 99 -8.62 6.42 -3.58
CA GLU A 99 -8.68 7.87 -3.84
C GLU A 99 -7.86 8.65 -2.81
N ALA A 100 -7.96 8.29 -1.52
CA ALA A 100 -7.15 8.95 -0.48
C ALA A 100 -5.65 8.72 -0.67
N ILE A 101 -5.22 7.51 -1.07
CA ILE A 101 -3.83 7.22 -1.43
C ILE A 101 -3.41 8.09 -2.61
N PHE A 102 -4.23 8.15 -3.67
CA PHE A 102 -3.94 8.93 -4.88
C PHE A 102 -3.77 10.41 -4.56
N GLN A 103 -4.71 11.01 -3.83
CA GLN A 103 -4.66 12.45 -3.46
C GLN A 103 -3.51 12.78 -2.51
N ALA A 104 -3.12 11.83 -1.64
CA ALA A 104 -1.99 12.00 -0.73
C ALA A 104 -0.64 11.64 -1.37
N HIS A 105 -0.60 11.08 -2.58
CA HIS A 105 0.64 10.72 -3.25
C HIS A 105 1.35 11.95 -3.81
N SER A 106 2.69 11.97 -3.85
CA SER A 106 3.43 13.05 -4.55
C SER A 106 3.44 12.86 -6.07
N TYR A 107 2.95 11.73 -6.56
CA TYR A 107 2.97 11.41 -7.98
C TYR A 107 1.66 11.91 -8.56
N GLN A 108 1.74 12.55 -9.73
CA GLN A 108 0.61 13.02 -10.52
C GLN A 108 0.47 12.15 -11.78
#